data_AF-A0A1R0H3F6-F1
#
_entry.id   AF-A0A1R0H3F6-F1
#
_cell.length_a   1.000
_cell.length_b   1.000
_cell.length_c   1.000
_cell.angle_alpha   90.00
_cell.angle_beta   90.00
_cell.angle_gamma   90.00
#
_symmetry.space_group_name_H-M   'P 1'
#
loop_
_entity.id
_entity.type
_entity.pdbx_description
1 polymer ?
#
loop_
_entity_poly.entity_id
_entity_poly.type
_entity_poly.pdbx_seq_one_letter_code
_entity_poly.pdbx_strand_id
1 'polypeptide(L)'
;MISVNERIQLNGIPLEKKKFAQYFHEVWDKLCNTENCPNTSSKQKDIASENSDSTKTSMELGSQPELSQDMLLPRPSYFRFLTVMAFHTYLREGVNAAIIEVGIGGEYDSTNIVKSPSVTAITSIGLDHVDILGKDLRSIAWNKSGIMKSGVAAIVYPELDSDVRDVFVERASEREAELKFCHKLDTGTDSNNTKSGSSQIKLGIEGSHQNQNAAIAIETVFEWLKKTGYGKILGLDVPVLADSSCFDRDNLPHWVLQALSDTFWPGRSQHFTDKSNKNIQWYLDGAHTVDSIQASAFIFIFVSLYWLFYIKKKYS
;
A
#
# COMPACT_ATOMS: atom_id res chain seq x y z
N MET A 1 3.51 -5.47 -13.74
CA MET A 1 2.18 -6.09 -13.61
C MET A 1 1.79 -6.65 -14.96
N ILE A 2 1.54 -7.95 -15.05
CA ILE A 2 1.25 -8.65 -16.31
C ILE A 2 -0.25 -8.97 -16.41
N SER A 3 -0.94 -9.13 -15.28
CA SER A 3 -2.38 -9.36 -15.25
C SER A 3 -3.07 -8.79 -13.99
N VAL A 4 -4.37 -8.52 -14.10
CA VAL A 4 -5.20 -7.93 -13.03
C VAL A 4 -5.29 -8.81 -11.78
N ASN A 5 -5.15 -10.13 -11.94
CA ASN A 5 -5.20 -11.07 -10.84
C ASN A 5 -3.98 -10.97 -9.91
N GLU A 6 -2.89 -10.29 -10.32
CA GLU A 6 -1.75 -10.00 -9.43
C GLU A 6 -2.11 -9.04 -8.29
N ARG A 7 -3.23 -8.31 -8.40
CA ARG A 7 -3.70 -7.34 -7.40
C ARG A 7 -4.36 -7.98 -6.17
N ILE A 8 -4.72 -9.26 -6.25
CA ILE A 8 -5.31 -10.01 -5.14
C ILE A 8 -4.54 -11.30 -5.03
N GLN A 9 -3.90 -11.53 -3.87
CA GLN A 9 -3.02 -12.68 -3.68
C GLN A 9 -3.40 -13.45 -2.42
N LEU A 10 -3.24 -14.77 -2.48
CA LEU A 10 -3.36 -15.66 -1.32
C LEU A 10 -1.99 -16.29 -1.09
N ASN A 11 -1.43 -16.09 0.11
CA ASN A 11 -0.10 -16.59 0.48
C ASN A 11 1.01 -16.21 -0.54
N GLY A 12 0.97 -14.98 -1.05
CA GLY A 12 1.94 -14.47 -2.04
C GLY A 12 1.75 -14.98 -3.46
N ILE A 13 0.64 -15.68 -3.74
CA ILE A 13 0.34 -16.22 -5.07
C ILE A 13 -0.86 -15.47 -5.66
N PRO A 14 -0.77 -14.92 -6.89
CA PRO A 14 -1.91 -14.31 -7.59
C PRO A 14 -3.14 -15.20 -7.62
N LEU A 15 -4.32 -14.59 -7.43
CA LEU A 15 -5.58 -15.32 -7.44
C LEU A 15 -5.76 -16.06 -8.78
N GLU A 16 -6.14 -17.34 -8.71
CA GLU A 16 -6.39 -18.14 -9.90
C GLU A 16 -7.51 -17.51 -10.74
N LYS A 17 -7.34 -17.49 -12.08
CA LYS A 17 -8.32 -16.88 -13.00
C LYS A 17 -9.75 -17.36 -12.78
N LYS A 18 -9.93 -18.66 -12.48
CA LYS A 18 -11.26 -19.25 -12.21
C LYS A 18 -11.89 -18.67 -10.94
N LYS A 19 -11.13 -18.61 -9.83
CA LYS A 19 -11.57 -17.99 -8.57
C LYS A 19 -11.81 -16.48 -8.74
N PHE A 20 -10.93 -15.80 -9.47
CA PHE A 20 -11.09 -14.38 -9.78
C PHE A 20 -12.41 -14.11 -10.50
N ALA A 21 -12.72 -14.87 -11.56
CA ALA A 21 -13.99 -14.74 -12.29
C ALA A 21 -15.20 -15.06 -11.41
N GLN A 22 -15.11 -16.11 -10.59
CA GLN A 22 -16.17 -16.45 -9.63
C GLN A 22 -16.44 -15.28 -8.67
N TYR A 23 -15.41 -14.76 -7.99
CA TYR A 23 -15.56 -13.68 -7.02
C TYR A 23 -15.95 -12.35 -7.66
N PHE A 24 -15.51 -12.10 -8.89
CA PHE A 24 -16.01 -11.00 -9.69
C PHE A 24 -17.53 -11.06 -9.83
N HIS A 25 -18.08 -12.20 -10.29
CA HIS A 25 -19.53 -12.35 -10.48
C HIS A 25 -20.29 -12.33 -9.16
N GLU A 26 -19.80 -12.98 -8.10
CA GLU A 26 -20.43 -12.94 -6.78
C GLU A 26 -20.59 -11.50 -6.24
N VAL A 27 -19.58 -10.65 -6.45
CA VAL A 27 -19.64 -9.24 -6.04
C VAL A 27 -20.52 -8.42 -6.99
N TRP A 28 -20.34 -8.62 -8.29
CA TRP A 28 -21.09 -7.92 -9.33
C TRP A 28 -22.60 -8.13 -9.20
N ASP A 29 -23.02 -9.39 -9.06
CA ASP A 29 -24.43 -9.75 -8.95
C ASP A 29 -25.06 -9.19 -7.66
N LYS A 30 -24.31 -9.17 -6.54
CA LYS A 30 -24.77 -8.54 -5.30
C LYS A 30 -25.00 -7.04 -5.47
N LEU A 31 -24.09 -6.34 -6.17
CA LEU A 31 -24.25 -4.91 -6.44
C LEU A 31 -25.46 -4.64 -7.35
N CYS A 32 -25.67 -5.44 -8.39
CA CYS A 32 -26.85 -5.33 -9.26
C CYS A 32 -28.16 -5.63 -8.51
N ASN A 33 -28.15 -6.57 -7.56
CA ASN A 33 -29.35 -6.89 -6.77
C ASN A 33 -29.69 -5.80 -5.74
N THR A 34 -28.71 -5.05 -5.25
CA THR A 34 -28.97 -3.89 -4.38
C THR A 34 -29.61 -2.71 -5.11
N GLU A 35 -29.36 -2.56 -6.41
CA GLU A 35 -30.02 -1.53 -7.26
C GLU A 35 -31.54 -1.79 -7.40
N ASN A 36 -31.98 -3.05 -7.24
CA ASN A 36 -33.39 -3.46 -7.39
C ASN A 36 -34.17 -3.53 -6.06
N CYS A 37 -33.63 -3.04 -4.94
CA CYS A 37 -34.24 -3.18 -3.61
C CYS A 37 -35.03 -1.91 -3.22
N PRO A 38 -36.38 -1.96 -3.09
CA PRO A 38 -37.20 -0.80 -2.75
C PRO A 38 -37.17 -0.56 -1.24
N ASN A 39 -36.15 0.13 -0.72
CA ASN A 39 -36.11 0.53 0.69
C ASN A 39 -35.50 1.92 0.88
N THR A 40 -36.22 2.94 0.41
CA THR A 40 -36.07 4.34 0.84
C THR A 40 -37.44 5.01 0.97
N SER A 41 -38.33 4.43 1.79
CA SER A 41 -39.64 5.03 2.08
C SER A 41 -39.95 5.01 3.58
N SER A 42 -39.19 5.76 4.40
CA SER A 42 -39.62 6.02 5.79
C SER A 42 -38.91 7.18 6.53
N LYS A 43 -38.46 8.26 5.88
CA LYS A 43 -38.03 9.50 6.58
C LYS A 43 -38.22 10.75 5.72
N GLN A 44 -39.46 11.11 5.40
CA GLN A 44 -39.83 12.48 4.98
C GLN A 44 -41.37 12.63 4.99
N LYS A 45 -41.95 12.46 6.17
CA LYS A 45 -43.22 13.10 6.53
C LYS A 45 -43.00 13.59 7.94
N ASP A 46 -42.76 14.89 8.04
CA ASP A 46 -43.08 15.77 9.17
C ASP A 46 -42.24 17.04 8.99
N ILE A 47 -42.90 18.20 9.09
CA ILE A 47 -42.45 19.58 8.79
C ILE A 47 -42.92 20.08 7.43
N ALA A 48 -44.21 20.43 7.37
CA ALA A 48 -44.71 21.59 6.61
C ALA A 48 -46.18 21.85 6.98
N SER A 49 -46.41 22.52 8.11
CA SER A 49 -47.62 23.29 8.33
C SER A 49 -47.22 24.58 9.04
N GLU A 50 -47.19 25.69 8.31
CA GLU A 50 -47.77 26.99 8.70
C GLU A 50 -47.26 28.14 7.83
N ASN A 51 -48.22 28.96 7.38
CA ASN A 51 -48.13 30.36 6.91
C ASN A 51 -47.46 30.64 5.55
N SER A 52 -47.91 31.57 4.70
CA SER A 52 -49.13 32.38 4.59
C SER A 52 -49.01 33.21 3.29
N ASP A 53 -50.07 33.23 2.51
CA ASP A 53 -50.64 34.36 1.74
C ASP A 53 -49.90 35.11 0.59
N SER A 54 -50.74 35.40 -0.43
CA SER A 54 -50.74 36.52 -1.40
C SER A 54 -50.13 36.38 -2.81
N THR A 55 -51.05 36.16 -3.75
CA THR A 55 -51.25 36.84 -5.06
C THR A 55 -50.29 36.72 -6.26
N LYS A 56 -50.92 36.28 -7.38
CA LYS A 56 -50.94 36.84 -8.76
C LYS A 56 -50.21 36.10 -9.92
N THR A 57 -51.06 35.45 -10.73
CA THR A 57 -51.22 35.59 -12.20
C THR A 57 -50.53 34.60 -13.15
N SER A 58 -51.38 34.11 -14.06
CA SER A 58 -51.19 33.64 -15.45
C SER A 58 -50.67 32.22 -15.72
N MET A 59 -51.63 31.44 -16.23
CA MET A 59 -51.54 30.28 -17.12
C MET A 59 -50.35 30.30 -18.09
N GLU A 60 -49.65 29.17 -18.18
CA GLU A 60 -49.37 28.57 -19.47
C GLU A 60 -49.32 27.03 -19.37
N LEU A 61 -49.71 26.42 -20.47
CA LEU A 61 -50.21 25.06 -20.61
C LEU A 61 -49.08 24.12 -21.04
N GLY A 62 -48.89 23.02 -20.31
CA GLY A 62 -48.40 21.76 -20.86
C GLY A 62 -46.89 21.58 -21.05
N SER A 63 -46.25 20.99 -20.05
CA SER A 63 -45.23 19.97 -20.27
C SER A 63 -45.45 18.83 -19.26
N GLN A 64 -45.36 17.60 -19.76
CA GLN A 64 -45.57 16.38 -18.99
C GLN A 64 -44.64 16.33 -17.76
N PRO A 65 -45.04 15.72 -16.64
CA PRO A 65 -44.08 15.43 -15.60
C PRO A 65 -43.06 14.45 -16.17
N GLU A 66 -41.83 14.91 -16.40
CA GLU A 66 -40.70 14.01 -16.60
C GLU A 66 -40.67 13.07 -15.41
N LEU A 67 -40.90 11.78 -15.68
CA LEU A 67 -40.74 10.73 -14.69
C LEU A 67 -39.36 10.88 -14.08
N SER A 68 -39.33 10.99 -12.75
CA SER A 68 -38.13 10.97 -11.93
C SER A 68 -37.20 9.86 -12.42
N GLN A 69 -36.01 10.24 -12.85
CA GLN A 69 -34.92 9.33 -13.12
C GLN A 69 -34.65 8.57 -11.82
N ASP A 70 -35.18 7.36 -11.73
CA ASP A 70 -34.98 6.44 -10.63
C ASP A 70 -33.51 6.47 -10.24
N MET A 71 -33.24 6.68 -8.94
CA MET A 71 -31.90 6.71 -8.35
C MET A 71 -31.22 5.35 -8.47
N LEU A 72 -30.80 4.98 -9.68
CA LEU A 72 -29.78 3.97 -9.89
C LEU A 72 -28.48 4.53 -9.36
N LEU A 73 -28.06 4.03 -8.20
CA LEU A 73 -26.73 4.32 -7.68
C LEU A 73 -25.70 3.92 -8.75
N PRO A 74 -24.79 4.83 -9.16
CA PRO A 74 -23.81 4.52 -10.17
C PRO A 74 -22.89 3.40 -9.67
N ARG A 75 -22.58 2.44 -10.55
CA ARG A 75 -21.67 1.35 -10.24
C ARG A 75 -20.31 1.88 -9.77
N PRO A 76 -19.64 1.17 -8.84
CA PRO A 76 -18.34 1.61 -8.35
C PRO A 76 -17.33 1.70 -9.49
N SER A 77 -16.49 2.72 -9.45
CA SER A 77 -15.34 2.83 -10.34
C SER A 77 -14.41 1.63 -10.17
N TYR A 78 -13.58 1.39 -11.18
CA TYR A 78 -12.72 0.20 -11.27
C TYR A 78 -11.96 -0.13 -9.97
N PHE A 79 -11.26 0.84 -9.37
CA PHE A 79 -10.51 0.62 -8.13
C PHE A 79 -11.42 0.31 -6.94
N ARG A 80 -12.56 1.01 -6.81
CA ARG A 80 -13.53 0.73 -5.74
C ARG A 80 -14.09 -0.68 -5.86
N PHE A 81 -14.40 -1.11 -7.09
CA PHE A 81 -14.86 -2.47 -7.35
C PHE A 81 -13.79 -3.50 -6.98
N LEU A 82 -12.54 -3.31 -7.42
CA LEU A 82 -11.44 -4.21 -7.09
C LEU A 82 -11.18 -4.30 -5.59
N THR A 83 -11.26 -3.19 -4.85
CA THR A 83 -11.11 -3.17 -3.40
C THR A 83 -12.21 -4.01 -2.72
N VAL A 84 -13.47 -3.85 -3.14
CA VAL A 84 -14.58 -4.69 -2.63
C VAL A 84 -14.34 -6.16 -2.96
N MET A 85 -13.89 -6.47 -4.17
CA MET A 85 -13.57 -7.83 -4.60
C MET A 85 -12.40 -8.45 -3.81
N ALA A 86 -11.38 -7.66 -3.47
CA ALA A 86 -10.29 -8.09 -2.61
C ALA A 86 -10.79 -8.46 -1.21
N PHE A 87 -11.60 -7.60 -0.58
CA PHE A 87 -12.20 -7.90 0.72
C PHE A 87 -13.12 -9.12 0.69
N HIS A 88 -13.96 -9.23 -0.34
CA HIS A 88 -14.79 -10.42 -0.53
C HIS A 88 -13.94 -11.68 -0.65
N THR A 89 -12.86 -11.64 -1.44
CA THR A 89 -11.93 -12.76 -1.60
C THR A 89 -11.32 -13.16 -0.25
N TYR A 90 -10.75 -12.21 0.50
CA TYR A 90 -10.09 -12.50 1.78
C TYR A 90 -11.05 -13.04 2.84
N LEU A 91 -12.28 -12.54 2.87
CA LEU A 91 -13.33 -13.06 3.76
C LEU A 91 -13.78 -14.46 3.35
N ARG A 92 -13.95 -14.73 2.05
CA ARG A 92 -14.35 -16.06 1.55
C ARG A 92 -13.28 -17.12 1.77
N GLU A 93 -12.02 -16.74 1.63
CA GLU A 93 -10.87 -17.63 1.81
C GLU A 93 -10.43 -17.75 3.28
N GLY A 94 -11.04 -16.98 4.19
CA GLY A 94 -10.79 -17.09 5.62
C GLY A 94 -9.35 -16.77 6.03
N VAL A 95 -8.73 -15.77 5.40
CA VAL A 95 -7.32 -15.44 5.64
C VAL A 95 -7.08 -14.98 7.08
N ASN A 96 -5.92 -15.34 7.65
CA ASN A 96 -5.54 -14.93 9.01
C ASN A 96 -5.15 -13.45 9.09
N ALA A 97 -4.60 -12.91 8.00
CA ALA A 97 -4.23 -11.52 7.82
C ALA A 97 -4.41 -11.12 6.35
N ALA A 98 -4.76 -9.85 6.12
CA ALA A 98 -4.78 -9.26 4.79
C ALA A 98 -3.91 -7.99 4.81
N ILE A 99 -2.93 -7.93 3.90
CA ILE A 99 -2.10 -6.74 3.68
C ILE A 99 -2.78 -5.94 2.57
N ILE A 100 -3.18 -4.71 2.88
CA ILE A 100 -3.93 -3.85 1.96
C ILE A 100 -3.05 -2.66 1.59
N GLU A 101 -2.55 -2.67 0.34
CA GLU A 101 -1.82 -1.55 -0.23
C GLU A 101 -2.82 -0.45 -0.64
N VAL A 102 -2.54 0.78 -0.23
CA VAL A 102 -3.32 1.95 -0.64
C VAL A 102 -3.08 2.21 -2.13
N GLY A 103 -4.14 2.51 -2.89
CA GLY A 103 -4.02 2.83 -4.31
C GLY A 103 -3.29 4.15 -4.57
N ILE A 104 -3.93 5.28 -4.22
CA ILE A 104 -3.33 6.61 -4.34
C ILE A 104 -3.64 7.41 -3.07
N GLY A 105 -2.60 7.97 -2.45
CA GLY A 105 -2.76 8.79 -1.25
C GLY A 105 -2.98 7.98 0.02
N GLY A 106 -4.12 8.18 0.69
CA GLY A 106 -4.54 7.48 1.90
C GLY A 106 -5.93 7.90 2.37
N GLU A 107 -6.12 9.18 2.67
CA GLU A 107 -7.33 9.75 3.28
C GLU A 107 -8.61 9.38 2.52
N TYR A 108 -8.59 9.55 1.19
CA TYR A 108 -9.74 9.33 0.32
C TYR A 108 -9.63 8.07 -0.55
N ASP A 109 -8.64 7.22 -0.27
CA ASP A 109 -8.47 5.99 -1.03
C ASP A 109 -9.58 4.98 -0.73
N SER A 110 -9.96 4.20 -1.73
CA SER A 110 -11.02 3.19 -1.60
C SER A 110 -10.75 2.14 -0.52
N THR A 111 -9.48 1.88 -0.20
CA THR A 111 -9.06 0.93 0.83
C THR A 111 -9.25 1.48 2.24
N ASN A 112 -9.35 2.80 2.42
CA ASN A 112 -9.44 3.45 3.72
C ASN A 112 -10.79 3.28 4.43
N ILE A 113 -11.62 2.34 3.96
CA ILE A 113 -12.87 1.92 4.60
C ILE A 113 -12.65 0.95 5.78
N VAL A 114 -11.44 0.40 5.91
CA VAL A 114 -11.08 -0.45 7.06
C VAL A 114 -11.01 0.42 8.32
N LYS A 115 -12.00 0.23 9.22
CA LYS A 115 -12.16 1.08 10.41
C LYS A 115 -11.13 0.78 11.50
N SER A 116 -10.76 -0.48 11.66
CA SER A 116 -9.90 -0.96 12.75
C SER A 116 -8.84 -1.93 12.21
N PRO A 117 -7.89 -1.44 11.39
CA PRO A 117 -6.74 -2.24 11.01
C PRO A 117 -5.91 -2.59 12.26
N SER A 118 -5.24 -3.74 12.25
CA SER A 118 -4.41 -4.15 13.39
C SER A 118 -3.17 -3.26 13.56
N VAL A 119 -2.63 -2.76 12.45
CA VAL A 119 -1.49 -1.86 12.35
C VAL A 119 -1.59 -1.14 11.00
N THR A 120 -1.05 0.08 10.92
CA THR A 120 -0.90 0.84 9.68
C THR A 120 0.56 1.20 9.49
N ALA A 121 0.99 1.34 8.23
CA ALA A 121 2.37 1.70 7.91
C ALA A 121 2.38 2.71 6.77
N ILE A 122 3.21 3.73 6.90
CA ILE A 122 3.39 4.77 5.87
C ILE A 122 4.87 4.75 5.48
N THR A 123 5.13 4.39 4.23
CA THR A 123 6.47 4.35 3.65
C THR A 123 6.98 5.74 3.28
N SER A 124 8.12 5.81 2.59
CA SER A 124 8.74 7.07 2.16
C SER A 124 7.74 8.03 1.48
N ILE A 125 7.80 9.29 1.88
CA ILE A 125 7.06 10.39 1.26
C ILE A 125 7.97 11.06 0.23
N GLY A 126 7.53 11.10 -1.02
CA GLY A 126 8.20 11.81 -2.11
C GLY A 126 7.16 12.53 -2.96
N LEU A 127 7.64 13.39 -3.87
CA LEU A 127 6.77 14.07 -4.83
C LEU A 127 6.24 13.05 -5.84
N ASP A 128 4.97 12.70 -5.69
CA ASP A 128 4.26 11.76 -6.52
C ASP A 128 2.79 12.15 -6.62
N HIS A 129 2.17 11.90 -7.77
CA HIS A 129 0.76 12.22 -8.04
C HIS A 129 0.35 13.64 -7.63
N VAL A 130 1.18 14.65 -7.94
CA VAL A 130 1.02 16.04 -7.47
C VAL A 130 -0.31 16.69 -7.87
N ASP A 131 -0.92 16.25 -8.97
CA ASP A 131 -2.22 16.73 -9.43
C ASP A 131 -3.38 16.28 -8.52
N ILE A 132 -3.18 15.19 -7.76
CA ILE A 132 -4.20 14.58 -6.90
C ILE A 132 -3.89 14.84 -5.43
N LEU A 133 -2.62 14.73 -5.03
CA LEU A 133 -2.20 14.74 -3.63
C LEU A 133 -1.74 16.11 -3.13
N GLY A 134 -1.47 17.05 -4.03
CA GLY A 134 -0.93 18.37 -3.72
C GLY A 134 0.51 18.54 -4.21
N LYS A 135 1.00 19.78 -4.17
CA LYS A 135 2.25 20.19 -4.82
C LYS A 135 3.48 20.13 -3.91
N ASP A 136 3.29 19.75 -2.65
CA ASP A 136 4.33 19.78 -1.62
C ASP A 136 4.30 18.53 -0.75
N LEU A 137 5.40 18.25 -0.05
CA LEU A 137 5.52 17.07 0.80
C LEU A 137 4.50 17.09 1.96
N ARG A 138 4.09 18.27 2.43
CA ARG A 138 3.15 18.41 3.55
C ARG A 138 1.76 17.90 3.18
N SER A 139 1.23 18.33 2.04
CA SER A 139 -0.07 17.90 1.50
C SER A 139 -0.08 16.41 1.16
N ILE A 140 1.00 15.90 0.58
CA ILE A 140 1.16 14.47 0.29
C ILE A 140 1.21 13.65 1.60
N ALA A 141 1.99 14.08 2.59
CA ALA A 141 2.07 13.43 3.90
C ALA A 141 0.72 13.45 4.62
N TRP A 142 -0.03 14.56 4.54
CA TRP A 142 -1.36 14.69 5.14
C TRP A 142 -2.33 13.67 4.53
N ASN A 143 -2.31 13.53 3.20
CA ASN A 143 -3.18 12.60 2.51
C ASN A 143 -2.80 11.14 2.83
N LYS A 144 -1.51 10.78 2.73
CA LYS A 144 -1.03 9.41 3.01
C LYS A 144 -1.23 9.00 4.47
N SER A 145 -1.09 9.92 5.41
CA SER A 145 -1.39 9.67 6.83
C SER A 145 -2.88 9.57 7.16
N GLY A 146 -3.77 9.77 6.19
CA GLY A 146 -5.21 9.54 6.36
C GLY A 146 -5.62 8.09 6.65
N ILE A 147 -4.69 7.14 6.52
CA ILE A 147 -4.91 5.77 6.96
C ILE A 147 -4.76 5.58 8.47
N MET A 148 -4.18 6.53 9.21
CA MET A 148 -4.05 6.47 10.67
C MET A 148 -5.45 6.35 11.31
N LYS A 149 -5.60 5.44 12.29
CA LYS A 149 -6.87 5.17 12.98
C LYS A 149 -6.67 5.23 14.51
N SER A 150 -7.71 5.65 15.21
CA SER A 150 -7.71 5.77 16.68
C SER A 150 -7.35 4.45 17.35
N GLY A 151 -6.38 4.52 18.28
CA GLY A 151 -5.87 3.39 19.04
C GLY A 151 -5.08 2.35 18.23
N VAL A 152 -4.74 2.66 16.97
CA VAL A 152 -3.95 1.80 16.08
C VAL A 152 -2.55 2.36 15.91
N ALA A 153 -1.55 1.47 15.97
CA ALA A 153 -0.16 1.82 15.70
C ALA A 153 0.02 2.23 14.23
N ALA A 154 0.69 3.37 14.02
CA ALA A 154 1.09 3.88 12.72
C ALA A 154 2.61 3.89 12.62
N ILE A 155 3.14 2.94 11.86
CA ILE A 155 4.59 2.74 11.68
C ILE A 155 5.10 3.66 10.57
N VAL A 156 6.14 4.43 10.88
CA VAL A 156 6.83 5.30 9.93
C VAL A 156 8.35 5.16 10.08
N TYR A 157 9.11 5.52 9.03
CA TYR A 157 10.57 5.55 9.13
C TYR A 157 11.05 6.72 10.02
N PRO A 158 12.14 6.57 10.80
CA PRO A 158 12.63 7.63 11.69
C PRO A 158 13.27 8.84 10.98
N GLU A 159 13.91 8.63 9.82
CA GLU A 159 14.56 9.69 9.06
C GLU A 159 13.59 10.27 8.03
N LEU A 160 12.95 11.37 8.40
CA LEU A 160 11.97 12.08 7.58
C LEU A 160 12.38 13.54 7.43
N ASP A 161 11.92 14.16 6.35
CA ASP A 161 11.87 15.61 6.24
C ASP A 161 11.08 16.20 7.44
N SER A 162 11.50 17.35 7.95
CA SER A 162 10.89 17.97 9.13
C SER A 162 9.40 18.26 8.92
N ASP A 163 9.01 18.72 7.73
CA ASP A 163 7.62 19.06 7.44
C ASP A 163 6.75 17.80 7.40
N VAL A 164 7.30 16.69 6.88
CA VAL A 164 6.62 15.39 6.86
C VAL A 164 6.47 14.85 8.28
N ARG A 165 7.52 14.95 9.09
CA ARG A 165 7.50 14.52 10.49
C ARG A 165 6.43 15.27 11.28
N ASP A 166 6.36 16.60 11.13
CA ASP A 166 5.39 17.44 11.82
C ASP A 166 3.96 17.06 11.43
N VAL A 167 3.70 16.82 10.14
CA VAL A 167 2.38 16.34 9.68
C VAL A 167 2.03 14.99 10.31
N PHE A 168 2.95 14.04 10.36
CA PHE A 168 2.66 12.75 10.98
C PHE A 168 2.34 12.86 12.47
N VAL A 169 3.03 13.75 13.19
CA VAL A 169 2.73 14.02 14.60
C VAL A 169 1.36 14.67 14.77
N GLU A 170 1.06 15.70 13.99
CA GLU A 170 -0.25 16.38 13.99
C GLU A 170 -1.39 15.40 13.67
N ARG A 171 -1.20 14.56 12.65
CA ARG A 171 -2.21 13.61 12.18
C ARG A 171 -2.42 12.45 13.12
N ALA A 172 -1.36 11.94 13.73
CA ALA A 172 -1.49 10.93 14.77
C ALA A 172 -2.25 11.48 15.98
N SER A 173 -1.98 12.72 16.39
CA SER A 173 -2.72 13.40 17.46
C SER A 173 -4.20 13.59 17.10
N GLU A 174 -4.50 14.14 15.92
CA GLU A 174 -5.88 14.35 15.43
C GLU A 174 -6.68 13.04 15.35
N ARG A 175 -6.03 11.95 14.94
CA ARG A 175 -6.66 10.64 14.77
C ARG A 175 -6.59 9.76 16.00
N GLU A 176 -5.97 10.22 17.09
CA GLU A 176 -5.68 9.42 18.29
C GLU A 176 -4.92 8.12 17.97
N ALA A 177 -4.06 8.14 16.95
CA ALA A 177 -3.25 7.01 16.53
C ALA A 177 -1.93 6.94 17.32
N GLU A 178 -1.42 5.74 17.51
CA GLU A 178 -0.13 5.52 18.18
C GLU A 178 1.00 5.63 17.15
N LEU A 179 1.56 6.83 16.96
CA LEU A 179 2.68 7.03 16.04
C LEU A 179 3.94 6.32 16.56
N LYS A 180 4.49 5.40 15.77
CA LYS A 180 5.73 4.68 16.08
C LYS A 180 6.74 4.86 14.97
N PHE A 181 7.95 5.21 15.36
CA PHE A 181 9.09 5.22 14.45
C PHE A 181 9.74 3.83 14.49
N CYS A 182 9.89 3.17 13.34
CA CYS A 182 10.51 1.85 13.29
C CYS A 182 12.01 1.91 13.60
N HIS A 183 12.57 0.79 14.06
CA HIS A 183 14.02 0.66 14.14
C HIS A 183 14.63 0.69 12.73
N LYS A 184 15.86 1.23 12.60
CA LYS A 184 16.59 1.20 11.33
C LYS A 184 17.13 -0.20 11.07
N LEU A 185 17.27 -0.59 9.81
CA LEU A 185 17.92 -1.86 9.44
C LEU A 185 19.39 -1.62 9.11
N ASP A 186 20.28 -2.22 9.89
CA ASP A 186 21.71 -2.32 9.57
C ASP A 186 21.96 -3.60 8.79
N THR A 187 22.23 -3.44 7.50
CA THR A 187 22.55 -4.56 6.60
C THR A 187 24.03 -4.97 6.66
N GLY A 188 24.88 -4.32 7.46
CA GLY A 188 26.32 -4.57 7.50
C GLY A 188 27.06 -4.08 6.26
N THR A 189 26.52 -3.05 5.60
CA THR A 189 27.12 -2.42 4.41
C THR A 189 27.59 -1.01 4.76
N ASP A 190 28.91 -0.82 4.83
CA ASP A 190 29.50 0.50 5.04
C ASP A 190 29.20 1.45 3.87
N SER A 191 29.26 2.76 4.11
CA SER A 191 29.04 3.86 3.14
C SER A 191 29.88 3.77 1.85
N ASN A 192 30.90 2.91 1.82
CA ASN A 192 31.78 2.66 0.68
C ASN A 192 31.49 1.31 -0.05
N ASN A 193 30.41 0.61 0.29
CA ASN A 193 30.11 -0.74 -0.23
C ASN A 193 31.24 -1.77 -0.01
N THR A 194 32.14 -1.51 0.95
CA THR A 194 33.21 -2.43 1.33
C THR A 194 32.67 -3.48 2.29
N LYS A 195 32.72 -4.73 1.85
CA LYS A 195 32.22 -5.91 2.57
C LYS A 195 33.02 -6.14 3.85
N SER A 196 32.42 -5.89 5.01
CA SER A 196 33.01 -6.28 6.30
C SER A 196 32.24 -7.46 6.89
N GLY A 197 32.76 -8.67 6.66
CA GLY A 197 32.48 -9.83 7.51
C GLY A 197 31.15 -10.57 7.36
N SER A 198 31.08 -11.71 8.04
CA SER A 198 30.00 -12.72 8.04
C SER A 198 28.66 -12.27 8.61
N SER A 199 28.49 -10.99 8.93
CA SER A 199 27.33 -10.45 9.67
C SER A 199 26.30 -9.73 8.78
N GLN A 200 26.38 -9.91 7.45
CA GLN A 200 25.51 -9.21 6.50
C GLN A 200 24.07 -9.75 6.50
N ILE A 201 23.09 -8.85 6.51
CA ILE A 201 21.70 -9.17 6.16
C ILE A 201 21.56 -9.06 4.63
N LYS A 202 21.09 -10.12 3.99
CA LYS A 202 20.82 -10.14 2.56
C LYS A 202 19.34 -9.87 2.31
N LEU A 203 19.04 -8.83 1.54
CA LEU A 203 17.70 -8.59 1.01
C LEU A 203 17.53 -9.28 -0.35
N GLY A 204 16.34 -9.81 -0.61
CA GLY A 204 15.99 -10.40 -1.90
C GLY A 204 15.71 -9.37 -3.01
N ILE A 205 15.49 -8.10 -2.64
CA ILE A 205 15.35 -6.96 -3.56
C ILE A 205 16.55 -6.02 -3.37
N GLU A 206 17.18 -5.64 -4.48
CA GLU A 206 18.33 -4.73 -4.48
C GLU A 206 17.91 -3.25 -4.31
N GLY A 207 18.86 -2.43 -3.84
CA GLY A 207 18.70 -0.98 -3.68
C GLY A 207 18.71 -0.52 -2.22
N SER A 208 19.42 0.57 -1.93
CA SER A 208 19.58 1.09 -0.57
C SER A 208 18.26 1.50 0.09
N HIS A 209 17.31 2.02 -0.69
CA HIS A 209 15.97 2.36 -0.23
C HIS A 209 15.18 1.13 0.28
N GLN A 210 15.54 -0.08 -0.16
CA GLN A 210 14.90 -1.30 0.33
C GLN A 210 15.23 -1.58 1.80
N ASN A 211 16.30 -1.02 2.35
CA ASN A 211 16.58 -1.10 3.78
C ASN A 211 15.48 -0.41 4.60
N GLN A 212 14.97 0.73 4.11
CA GLN A 212 13.87 1.45 4.76
C GLN A 212 12.55 0.68 4.63
N ASN A 213 12.26 0.15 3.43
CA ASN A 213 11.06 -0.67 3.21
C ASN A 213 11.06 -1.93 4.10
N ALA A 214 12.22 -2.60 4.19
CA ALA A 214 12.40 -3.78 5.03
C ALA A 214 12.23 -3.43 6.52
N ALA A 215 12.83 -2.33 7.00
CA ALA A 215 12.69 -1.87 8.37
C ALA A 215 11.22 -1.63 8.77
N ILE A 216 10.47 -0.91 7.92
CA ILE A 216 9.04 -0.67 8.14
C ILE A 216 8.26 -1.99 8.14
N ALA A 217 8.56 -2.89 7.19
CA ALA A 217 7.88 -4.19 7.09
C ALA A 217 8.11 -5.06 8.33
N ILE A 218 9.36 -5.15 8.84
CA ILE A 218 9.71 -5.90 10.05
C ILE A 218 8.91 -5.36 11.25
N GLU A 219 8.97 -4.05 11.48
CA GLU A 219 8.28 -3.41 12.60
C GLU A 219 6.76 -3.60 12.51
N THR A 220 6.20 -3.47 11.30
CA THR A 220 4.77 -3.68 11.05
C THR A 220 4.34 -5.11 11.39
N VAL A 221 5.15 -6.11 11.02
CA VAL A 221 4.87 -7.52 11.35
C VAL A 221 5.00 -7.76 12.84
N PHE A 222 6.02 -7.23 13.51
CA PHE A 222 6.17 -7.38 14.96
C PHE A 222 5.03 -6.74 15.74
N GLU A 223 4.59 -5.54 15.35
CA GLU A 223 3.43 -4.88 15.95
C GLU A 223 2.14 -5.68 15.70
N TRP A 224 1.95 -6.22 14.50
CA TRP A 224 0.82 -7.11 14.20
C TRP A 224 0.83 -8.38 15.06
N LEU A 225 1.98 -9.05 15.18
CA LEU A 225 2.15 -10.26 16.01
C LEU A 225 1.88 -9.96 17.48
N LYS A 226 2.36 -8.82 17.98
CA LYS A 226 2.12 -8.34 19.35
C LYS A 226 0.63 -8.07 19.59
N LYS A 227 -0.03 -7.35 18.68
CA LYS A 227 -1.45 -6.97 18.80
C LYS A 227 -2.39 -8.17 18.75
N THR A 228 -2.09 -9.14 17.89
CA THR A 228 -2.97 -10.30 17.64
C THR A 228 -2.63 -11.54 18.46
N GLY A 229 -1.41 -11.62 19.00
CA GLY A 229 -0.91 -12.82 19.67
C GLY A 229 -0.55 -13.97 18.73
N TYR A 230 -0.61 -13.79 17.41
CA TYR A 230 -0.33 -14.85 16.42
C TYR A 230 1.09 -15.40 16.52
N GLY A 231 2.06 -14.58 16.95
CA GLY A 231 3.44 -15.05 17.17
C GLY A 231 3.49 -16.21 18.16
N LYS A 232 2.72 -16.12 19.26
CA LYS A 232 2.63 -17.19 20.26
C LYS A 232 1.93 -18.44 19.72
N ILE A 233 0.87 -18.26 18.93
CA ILE A 233 0.12 -19.35 18.30
C ILE A 233 1.04 -20.16 17.35
N LEU A 234 1.90 -19.46 16.61
CA LEU A 234 2.83 -20.06 15.66
C LEU A 234 4.16 -20.51 16.28
N GLY A 235 4.39 -20.23 17.57
CA GLY A 235 5.66 -20.52 18.24
C GLY A 235 6.84 -19.71 17.68
N LEU A 236 6.58 -18.50 17.17
CA LEU A 236 7.60 -17.61 16.64
C LEU A 236 8.31 -16.88 17.77
N ASP A 237 9.63 -16.81 17.66
CA ASP A 237 10.43 -15.89 18.44
C ASP A 237 10.27 -14.48 17.86
N VAL A 238 9.88 -13.53 18.71
CA VAL A 238 9.66 -12.11 18.36
C VAL A 238 10.51 -11.28 19.33
N PRO A 239 11.54 -10.58 18.83
CA PRO A 239 12.45 -9.85 19.69
C PRO A 239 11.75 -8.65 20.35
N VAL A 240 12.19 -8.31 21.56
CA VAL A 240 11.86 -7.05 22.22
C VAL A 240 13.11 -6.19 22.19
N LEU A 241 13.11 -5.19 21.31
CA LEU A 241 14.23 -4.25 21.17
C LEU A 241 13.95 -2.96 21.94
N ALA A 242 15.01 -2.31 22.40
CA ALA A 242 14.92 -0.97 22.95
C ALA A 242 14.83 0.05 21.81
N ASP A 243 14.10 1.16 22.00
CA ASP A 243 13.87 2.17 20.95
C ASP A 243 15.14 2.74 20.30
N SER A 244 16.29 2.70 21.01
CA SER A 244 17.59 3.17 20.50
C SER A 244 18.35 2.15 19.65
N SER A 245 17.82 0.94 19.46
CA SER A 245 18.48 -0.17 18.74
C SER A 245 18.32 -0.02 17.21
N CYS A 246 19.14 -0.75 16.46
CA CYS A 246 18.84 -1.08 15.06
C CYS A 246 18.38 -2.54 14.97
N PHE A 247 17.66 -2.89 13.92
CA PHE A 247 17.58 -4.28 13.46
C PHE A 247 18.92 -4.66 12.83
N ASP A 248 19.49 -5.76 13.29
CA ASP A 248 20.74 -6.32 12.77
C ASP A 248 20.64 -7.84 12.72
N ARG A 249 21.69 -8.49 12.21
CA ARG A 249 21.70 -9.94 12.03
C ARG A 249 21.66 -10.72 13.35
N ASP A 250 22.19 -10.14 14.42
CA ASP A 250 22.35 -10.81 15.70
C ASP A 250 21.07 -10.70 16.55
N ASN A 251 20.25 -9.68 16.29
CA ASN A 251 18.99 -9.45 17.02
C ASN A 251 17.72 -9.82 16.24
N LEU A 252 17.81 -10.07 14.93
CA LEU A 252 16.68 -10.57 14.14
C LEU A 252 16.58 -12.10 14.19
N PRO A 253 15.37 -12.66 14.38
CA PRO A 253 15.19 -14.10 14.37
C PRO A 253 15.38 -14.67 12.97
N HIS A 254 15.80 -15.94 12.89
CA HIS A 254 16.15 -16.60 11.63
C HIS A 254 15.02 -16.56 10.59
N TRP A 255 13.76 -16.70 11.03
CA TRP A 255 12.61 -16.67 10.12
C TRP A 255 12.43 -15.29 9.43
N VAL A 256 12.79 -14.19 10.11
CA VAL A 256 12.78 -12.84 9.51
C VAL A 256 13.91 -12.73 8.49
N LEU A 257 15.13 -13.14 8.86
CA LEU A 257 16.29 -13.11 7.96
C LEU A 257 16.03 -13.91 6.67
N GLN A 258 15.41 -15.10 6.81
CA GLN A 258 15.01 -15.92 5.68
C GLN A 258 13.95 -15.21 4.82
N ALA A 259 12.90 -14.66 5.44
CA ALA A 259 11.85 -13.93 4.71
C ALA A 259 12.40 -12.71 3.94
N LEU A 260 13.31 -11.93 4.54
CA LEU A 260 13.97 -10.81 3.88
C LEU A 260 14.79 -11.26 2.66
N SER A 261 15.53 -12.37 2.78
CA SER A 261 16.31 -12.93 1.68
C SER A 261 15.44 -13.51 0.56
N ASP A 262 14.32 -14.12 0.90
CA ASP A 262 13.40 -14.77 -0.05
C ASP A 262 12.43 -13.78 -0.71
N THR A 263 12.37 -12.55 -0.21
CA THR A 263 11.45 -11.53 -0.73
C THR A 263 11.75 -11.25 -2.20
N PHE A 264 10.73 -11.40 -3.04
CA PHE A 264 10.81 -11.14 -4.48
C PHE A 264 9.60 -10.33 -4.92
N TRP A 265 9.85 -9.26 -5.68
CA TRP A 265 8.81 -8.39 -6.22
C TRP A 265 8.99 -8.21 -7.73
N PRO A 266 8.13 -8.82 -8.57
CA PRO A 266 8.22 -8.68 -10.03
C PRO A 266 8.23 -7.21 -10.48
N GLY A 267 9.22 -6.83 -11.27
CA GLY A 267 9.40 -5.47 -11.77
C GLY A 267 10.00 -4.47 -10.76
N ARG A 268 10.56 -4.93 -9.64
CA ARG A 268 11.38 -4.10 -8.73
C ARG A 268 12.78 -4.66 -8.68
N SER A 269 13.72 -3.92 -9.25
CA SER A 269 15.15 -4.29 -9.31
C SER A 269 15.34 -5.73 -9.80
N GLN A 270 14.51 -6.15 -10.77
CA GLN A 270 14.43 -7.52 -11.23
C GLN A 270 15.47 -7.74 -12.32
N HIS A 271 16.34 -8.74 -12.13
CA HIS A 271 17.35 -9.13 -13.10
C HIS A 271 17.20 -10.60 -13.48
N PHE A 272 17.28 -10.92 -14.76
CA PHE A 272 17.34 -12.30 -15.25
C PHE A 272 18.05 -12.42 -16.60
N THR A 273 18.62 -13.59 -16.85
CA THR A 273 19.23 -13.93 -18.15
C THR A 273 18.16 -14.41 -19.13
N ASP A 274 18.28 -14.00 -20.39
CA ASP A 274 17.38 -14.46 -21.45
C ASP A 274 17.48 -15.99 -21.64
N LYS A 275 16.32 -16.64 -21.73
CA LYS A 275 16.23 -18.11 -21.85
C LYS A 275 16.79 -18.63 -23.17
N SER A 276 16.68 -17.85 -24.24
CA SER A 276 17.12 -18.22 -25.59
C SER A 276 18.57 -17.84 -25.86
N ASN A 277 19.09 -16.82 -25.17
CA ASN A 277 20.46 -16.34 -25.34
C ASN A 277 21.10 -15.93 -24.01
N LYS A 278 22.01 -16.77 -23.48
CA LYS A 278 22.70 -16.53 -22.20
C LYS A 278 23.55 -15.26 -22.16
N ASN A 279 23.84 -14.64 -23.30
CA ASN A 279 24.59 -13.38 -23.38
C ASN A 279 23.70 -12.14 -23.16
N ILE A 280 22.37 -12.29 -23.14
CA ILE A 280 21.43 -11.20 -22.89
C ILE A 280 21.01 -11.23 -21.43
N GLN A 281 21.24 -10.11 -20.73
CA GLN A 281 20.79 -9.87 -19.37
C GLN A 281 19.69 -8.81 -19.39
N TRP A 282 18.56 -9.11 -18.76
CA TRP A 282 17.42 -8.22 -18.63
C TRP A 282 17.41 -7.60 -17.23
N TYR A 283 17.21 -6.29 -17.17
CA TYR A 283 17.02 -5.52 -15.94
C TYR A 283 15.70 -4.76 -16.05
N LEU A 284 14.80 -4.97 -15.09
CA LEU A 284 13.47 -4.38 -15.08
C LEU A 284 13.23 -3.67 -13.76
N ASP A 285 12.85 -2.41 -13.85
CA ASP A 285 12.37 -1.63 -12.71
C ASP A 285 11.18 -0.76 -13.13
N GLY A 286 10.12 -0.75 -12.33
CA GLY A 286 8.93 0.09 -12.52
C GLY A 286 9.08 1.50 -11.95
N ALA A 287 10.31 2.01 -11.82
CA ALA A 287 10.59 3.39 -11.42
C ALA A 287 9.94 4.39 -12.40
N HIS A 288 9.22 5.38 -11.85
CA HIS A 288 8.45 6.35 -12.65
C HIS A 288 8.35 7.74 -12.00
N THR A 289 9.04 7.95 -10.88
CA THR A 289 9.25 9.24 -10.24
C THR A 289 10.72 9.62 -10.36
N VAL A 290 11.08 10.90 -10.19
CA VAL A 290 12.48 11.33 -10.23
C VAL A 290 13.33 10.55 -9.22
N ASP A 291 12.86 10.46 -7.97
CA ASP A 291 13.57 9.77 -6.90
C ASP A 291 13.72 8.26 -7.17
N SER A 292 12.67 7.59 -7.65
CA SER A 292 12.74 6.16 -7.97
C SER A 292 13.61 5.86 -9.19
N ILE A 293 13.64 6.76 -10.18
CA ILE A 293 14.54 6.64 -11.34
C ILE A 293 15.99 6.81 -10.89
N GLN A 294 16.29 7.77 -10.02
CA GLN A 294 17.63 7.94 -9.45
C GLN A 294 18.06 6.71 -8.63
N ALA A 295 17.17 6.19 -7.79
CA ALA A 295 17.43 5.01 -6.98
C ALA A 295 17.70 3.75 -7.85
N SER A 296 16.91 3.55 -8.91
CA SER A 296 17.07 2.42 -9.82
C SER A 296 18.26 2.58 -10.78
N ALA A 297 18.65 3.81 -11.14
CA ALA A 297 19.78 4.09 -12.03
C ALA A 297 21.10 3.48 -11.53
N PHE A 298 21.30 3.39 -10.21
CA PHE A 298 22.48 2.74 -9.63
C PHE A 298 22.66 1.31 -10.13
N ILE A 299 21.57 0.54 -10.27
CA ILE A 299 21.61 -0.84 -10.77
C ILE A 299 22.20 -0.87 -12.18
N PHE A 300 21.81 0.07 -13.05
CA PHE A 300 22.28 0.15 -14.44
C PHE A 300 23.72 0.68 -14.57
N ILE A 301 24.13 1.60 -13.68
CA ILE A 301 25.49 2.16 -13.67
C ILE A 301 26.52 1.08 -13.30
N PHE A 302 26.23 0.24 -12.32
CA PHE A 302 27.13 -0.86 -11.95
C PHE A 302 27.35 -1.86 -13.09
N VAL A 303 26.31 -2.14 -13.90
CA VAL A 303 26.40 -3.02 -15.08
C VAL A 303 27.29 -2.41 -16.16
N SER A 304 27.17 -1.10 -16.41
CA SER A 304 27.96 -0.37 -17.40
C SER A 304 29.44 -0.31 -17.02
N LEU A 305 29.73 -0.08 -15.73
CA LEU A 305 31.10 -0.09 -15.20
C LEU A 305 31.72 -1.50 -15.24
N TYR A 306 30.94 -2.55 -14.99
CA TYR A 306 31.39 -3.94 -15.13
C TYR A 306 31.78 -4.27 -16.58
N TRP A 307 31.01 -3.79 -17.56
CA TRP A 307 31.31 -3.94 -18.99
C TRP A 307 32.57 -3.18 -19.40
N LEU A 308 32.74 -1.94 -18.93
CA LEU A 308 33.95 -1.14 -19.15
C LEU A 308 35.20 -1.81 -18.58
N PHE A 309 35.12 -2.38 -17.38
CA PHE A 309 36.23 -3.13 -16.77
C PHE A 309 36.52 -4.46 -17.51
N TYR A 310 35.47 -5.16 -17.96
CA TYR A 310 35.61 -6.41 -18.73
C TYR A 310 36.28 -6.18 -20.09
N ILE A 311 35.91 -5.11 -20.80
CA ILE A 311 36.57 -4.70 -22.04
C ILE A 311 38.04 -4.37 -21.74
N LYS A 312 38.32 -3.53 -20.73
CA LYS A 312 39.69 -3.14 -20.39
C LYS A 312 40.58 -4.36 -20.08
N LYS A 313 40.07 -5.37 -19.37
CA LYS A 313 40.80 -6.61 -19.05
C LYS A 313 40.97 -7.58 -20.23
N LYS A 314 40.11 -7.51 -21.25
CA LYS A 314 40.21 -8.34 -22.47
C LYS A 314 41.17 -7.75 -23.51
N TYR A 315 41.45 -6.45 -23.41
CA TYR A 315 42.32 -5.70 -24.32
C TYR A 315 43.58 -5.14 -23.62
N SER A 316 43.91 -5.64 -22.41
CA SER A 316 45.21 -5.45 -21.74
C SER A 316 45.94 -6.79 -21.68
#